data_AF-A0A2D9C9R4-F1
#
_entry.id   AF-A0A2D9C9R4-F1
#
_cell.length_a   1.000
_cell.length_b   1.000
_cell.length_c   1.000
_cell.angle_alpha   90.00
_cell.angle_beta   90.00
_cell.angle_gamma   90.00
#
_symmetry.space_group_name_H-M   'P 1'
#
loop_
_entity.id
_entity.type
_entity.pdbx_description
1 polymer ?
#
loop_
_entity_poly.entity_id
_entity_poly.type
_entity_poly.pdbx_seq_one_letter_code
_entity_poly.pdbx_strand_id
1 'polypeptide(L)'
;MAYTKPSLREGIKKKVMAGTKGGKAGQWSARKAQLVAQEYKSKGGGYSGGKTSGQKSLSKWGKEDWGTKSGKPSTQGKKATGERYLPKKARDSLSSKEYSATSRKKKADTAKGKQFSKQPKKIATKTARSR
;
A
#
# COMPACT_ATOMS: atom_id res chain seq x y z
N MET A 1 -7.19 -6.05 -17.58
CA MET A 1 -7.63 -4.86 -18.32
C MET A 1 -6.58 -4.48 -19.33
N ALA A 2 -6.99 -4.37 -20.59
CA ALA A 2 -6.17 -3.78 -21.64
C ALA A 2 -6.41 -2.26 -21.67
N TYR A 3 -5.43 -1.51 -22.15
CA TYR A 3 -5.60 -0.09 -22.47
C TYR A 3 -6.27 0.02 -23.83
N THR A 4 -7.30 0.86 -23.97
CA THR A 4 -7.96 1.07 -25.27
C THR A 4 -7.06 1.80 -26.27
N LYS A 5 -6.09 2.58 -25.78
CA LYS A 5 -5.14 3.35 -26.59
C LYS A 5 -3.70 3.16 -26.08
N PRO A 6 -3.08 1.98 -26.31
CA PRO A 6 -1.76 1.65 -25.72
C PRO A 6 -0.66 2.63 -26.13
N SER A 7 -0.60 3.04 -27.41
CA SER A 7 0.41 3.98 -27.90
C SER A 7 0.31 5.36 -27.24
N LEU A 8 -0.92 5.84 -26.98
CA LEU A 8 -1.16 7.08 -26.24
C LEU A 8 -0.61 6.98 -24.81
N ARG A 9 -0.88 5.87 -24.11
CA ARG A 9 -0.35 5.64 -22.77
C ARG A 9 1.17 5.65 -22.77
N GLU A 10 1.82 4.99 -23.73
CA GLU A 10 3.28 4.89 -23.77
C GLU A 10 3.94 6.23 -24.05
N GLY A 11 3.37 7.06 -24.94
CA GLY A 11 3.83 8.44 -25.16
C GLY A 11 3.77 9.27 -23.88
N ILE A 12 2.65 9.22 -23.16
CA ILE A 12 2.49 9.90 -21.86
C ILE A 12 3.50 9.36 -20.85
N LYS A 13 3.75 8.04 -20.82
CA LYS A 13 4.76 7.41 -19.94
C LYS A 13 6.12 8.05 -20.11
N LYS A 14 6.59 8.13 -21.36
CA LYS A 14 7.92 8.61 -21.71
C LYS A 14 8.09 10.06 -21.27
N LYS A 15 7.08 10.90 -21.54
CA LYS A 15 7.07 12.31 -21.12
C LYS A 15 7.13 12.46 -19.59
N VAL A 16 6.28 11.72 -18.85
CA VAL A 16 6.25 11.78 -17.38
C VAL A 16 7.54 11.20 -16.77
N MET A 17 8.11 10.16 -17.36
CA MET A 17 9.39 9.57 -16.93
C MET A 17 10.54 10.56 -17.07
N ALA A 18 10.64 11.26 -18.20
CA ALA A 18 11.68 12.25 -18.46
C ALA A 18 11.57 13.48 -17.53
N GLY A 19 10.36 13.86 -17.13
CA GLY A 19 10.15 14.99 -16.23
C GLY A 19 10.56 14.73 -14.76
N THR A 20 10.72 15.83 -14.02
CA THR A 20 10.96 15.84 -12.56
C THR A 20 9.68 15.89 -11.73
N LYS A 21 8.51 16.00 -12.38
CA LYS A 21 7.21 15.98 -11.69
C LYS A 21 6.91 14.58 -11.17
N GLY A 22 6.65 14.48 -9.86
CA GLY A 22 6.35 13.23 -9.19
C GLY A 22 7.57 12.38 -8.83
N GLY A 23 8.78 12.92 -8.88
CA GLY A 23 10.02 12.23 -8.50
C GLY A 23 11.16 12.54 -9.45
N LYS A 24 12.34 11.94 -9.22
CA LYS A 24 13.52 12.16 -10.06
C LYS A 24 13.25 11.79 -11.53
N ALA A 25 13.87 12.53 -12.45
CA ALA A 25 13.85 12.21 -13.87
C ALA A 25 14.40 10.80 -14.12
N GLY A 26 13.81 10.09 -15.08
CA GLY A 26 14.15 8.70 -15.40
C GLY A 26 13.64 7.63 -14.41
N GLN A 27 13.13 8.02 -13.25
CA GLN A 27 12.62 7.06 -12.25
C GLN A 27 11.09 6.94 -12.28
N TRP A 28 10.61 5.71 -12.09
CA TRP A 28 9.18 5.43 -11.90
C TRP A 28 8.80 5.56 -10.42
N SER A 29 7.67 6.21 -10.15
CA SER A 29 7.15 6.43 -8.80
C SER A 29 5.63 6.30 -8.76
N ALA A 30 5.07 6.13 -7.57
CA ALA A 30 3.61 6.12 -7.39
C ALA A 30 2.97 7.44 -7.87
N ARG A 31 3.62 8.58 -7.62
CA ARG A 31 3.10 9.88 -8.07
C ARG A 31 3.14 10.02 -9.59
N LYS A 32 4.20 9.54 -10.24
CA LYS A 32 4.27 9.49 -11.72
C LYS A 32 3.22 8.56 -12.31
N ALA A 33 2.95 7.42 -11.67
CA ALA A 33 1.87 6.54 -12.07
C ALA A 33 0.49 7.24 -12.03
N GLN A 34 0.23 8.02 -10.98
CA GLN A 34 -1.00 8.83 -10.88
C GLN A 34 -1.08 9.87 -12.01
N LEU A 35 0.00 10.61 -12.28
CA LEU A 35 0.04 11.62 -13.34
C LEU A 35 -0.25 11.01 -14.72
N VAL A 36 0.39 9.89 -15.02
CA VAL A 36 0.13 9.12 -16.24
C VAL A 36 -1.35 8.74 -16.34
N ALA A 37 -1.93 8.18 -15.27
CA ALA A 37 -3.32 7.73 -15.29
C ALA A 37 -4.30 8.88 -15.51
N GLN A 38 -4.05 10.03 -14.86
CA GLN A 38 -4.84 11.24 -15.00
C GLN A 38 -4.77 11.79 -16.43
N GLU A 39 -3.56 11.95 -16.98
CA GLU A 39 -3.36 12.47 -18.34
C GLU A 39 -3.87 11.50 -19.42
N TYR A 40 -3.72 10.20 -19.20
CA TYR A 40 -4.26 9.19 -20.12
C TYR A 40 -5.79 9.29 -20.18
N LYS A 41 -6.46 9.40 -19.03
CA LYS A 41 -7.92 9.57 -18.97
C LYS A 41 -8.36 10.90 -19.59
N SER A 42 -7.66 12.00 -19.32
CA SER A 42 -8.01 13.32 -19.89
C SER A 42 -7.85 13.37 -21.41
N LYS A 43 -6.92 12.59 -21.97
CA LYS A 43 -6.72 12.45 -23.43
C LYS A 43 -7.64 11.38 -24.07
N GLY A 44 -8.72 11.03 -23.39
CA GLY A 44 -9.71 10.06 -23.88
C GLY A 44 -9.21 8.62 -23.93
N GLY A 45 -8.22 8.29 -23.10
CA GLY A 45 -7.76 6.93 -22.85
C GLY A 45 -8.70 6.19 -21.90
N GLY A 46 -9.02 4.94 -22.25
CA GLY A 46 -9.90 4.07 -21.48
C GLY A 46 -9.27 2.71 -21.19
N TYR A 47 -10.06 1.85 -20.54
CA TYR A 47 -9.70 0.49 -20.19
C TYR A 47 -10.77 -0.47 -20.71
N SER A 48 -10.36 -1.63 -21.22
CA SER A 48 -11.26 -2.68 -21.69
C SER A 48 -10.99 -4.01 -20.98
N GLY A 49 -12.02 -4.86 -20.98
CA GLY A 49 -12.00 -6.17 -20.34
C GLY A 49 -12.07 -6.13 -18.80
N GLY A 50 -12.09 -7.32 -18.19
CA GLY A 50 -12.14 -7.46 -16.74
C GLY A 50 -10.84 -7.04 -16.04
N LYS A 51 -10.95 -6.72 -14.74
CA LYS A 51 -9.80 -6.54 -13.84
C LYS A 51 -8.89 -7.78 -13.90
N THR A 52 -7.57 -7.57 -14.01
CA THR A 52 -6.60 -8.67 -13.89
C THR A 52 -6.64 -9.29 -12.49
N SER A 53 -6.07 -10.48 -12.31
CA SER A 53 -5.90 -11.10 -10.99
C SER A 53 -5.23 -10.15 -9.98
N GLY A 54 -4.16 -9.46 -10.40
CA GLY A 54 -3.49 -8.44 -9.60
C GLY A 54 -4.41 -7.27 -9.24
N GLN A 55 -5.18 -6.73 -10.19
CA GLN A 55 -6.14 -5.64 -9.93
C GLN A 55 -7.28 -6.08 -9.01
N LYS A 56 -7.74 -7.34 -9.14
CA LYS A 56 -8.73 -7.94 -8.23
C LYS A 56 -8.15 -8.05 -6.82
N SER A 57 -6.91 -8.53 -6.67
CA SER A 57 -6.21 -8.59 -5.38
C SER A 57 -6.05 -7.20 -4.76
N LEU A 58 -5.59 -6.20 -5.51
CA LEU A 58 -5.50 -4.81 -5.05
C LEU A 58 -6.86 -4.24 -4.64
N SER A 59 -7.93 -4.56 -5.38
CA SER A 59 -9.29 -4.12 -5.04
C SER A 59 -9.76 -4.76 -3.73
N LYS A 60 -9.39 -6.02 -3.46
CA LYS A 60 -9.69 -6.68 -2.18
C LYS A 60 -8.89 -6.03 -1.04
N TRP A 61 -7.58 -5.86 -1.24
CA TRP A 61 -6.67 -5.24 -0.29
C TRP A 61 -7.10 -3.82 0.11
N GLY A 62 -7.51 -3.00 -0.86
CA GLY A 62 -7.97 -1.63 -0.62
C GLY A 62 -9.34 -1.53 0.05
N LYS A 63 -10.14 -2.60 0.05
CA LYS A 63 -11.42 -2.68 0.77
C LYS A 63 -11.27 -3.19 2.21
N GLU A 64 -10.09 -3.65 2.59
CA GLU A 64 -9.88 -4.09 3.97
C GLU A 64 -9.95 -2.91 4.93
N ASP A 65 -10.50 -3.15 6.11
CA ASP A 65 -10.48 -2.17 7.20
C ASP A 65 -9.10 -2.17 7.87
N TRP A 66 -8.22 -1.30 7.39
CA TRP A 66 -6.87 -1.12 7.91
C TRP A 66 -6.85 -0.20 9.13
N GLY A 67 -6.22 -0.65 10.22
CA GLY A 67 -6.16 0.13 11.44
C GLY A 67 -5.22 -0.42 12.50
N THR A 68 -5.20 0.25 13.64
CA THR A 68 -4.62 -0.25 14.90
C THR A 68 -5.73 -0.83 15.78
N LYS A 69 -5.39 -1.49 16.90
CA LYS A 69 -6.40 -2.01 17.82
C LYS A 69 -7.08 -0.89 18.61
N SER A 70 -6.34 0.17 18.93
CA SER A 70 -6.89 1.34 19.64
C SER A 70 -7.66 2.34 18.77
N GLY A 71 -7.64 2.18 17.44
CA GLY A 71 -8.18 3.17 16.50
C GLY A 71 -7.30 4.43 16.35
N LYS A 72 -6.23 4.57 17.14
CA LYS A 72 -5.29 5.69 17.06
C LYS A 72 -4.29 5.50 15.93
N PRO A 73 -3.71 6.59 15.38
CA PRO A 73 -2.70 6.47 14.33
C PRO A 73 -1.52 5.60 14.74
N SER A 74 -0.96 4.86 13.77
CA SER A 74 0.19 4.00 14.02
C SER A 74 1.49 4.81 14.10
N THR A 75 1.76 5.68 13.13
CA THR A 75 3.00 6.47 13.02
C THR A 75 2.77 7.94 12.71
N GLN A 76 1.53 8.33 12.35
CA GLN A 76 1.24 9.68 11.86
C GLN A 76 0.68 10.57 12.98
N GLY A 77 1.22 11.78 13.10
CA GLY A 77 0.72 12.82 13.99
C GLY A 77 1.05 12.62 15.47
N LYS A 78 0.74 13.64 16.29
CA LYS A 78 1.07 13.70 17.72
C LYS A 78 0.46 12.57 18.56
N LYS A 79 -0.62 11.95 18.08
CA LYS A 79 -1.33 10.85 18.76
C LYS A 79 -0.86 9.46 18.33
N ALA A 80 0.24 9.36 17.57
CA ALA A 80 0.74 8.09 17.07
C ALA A 80 1.17 7.15 18.22
N THR A 81 0.64 5.93 18.25
CA THR A 81 0.90 4.99 19.35
C THR A 81 2.05 4.03 19.07
N GLY A 82 2.51 3.95 17.83
CA GLY A 82 3.48 2.94 17.38
C GLY A 82 2.88 1.53 17.22
N GLU A 83 1.58 1.35 17.48
CA GLU A 83 0.88 0.06 17.35
C GLU A 83 1.01 -0.54 15.96
N ARG A 84 0.85 -1.87 15.86
CA ARG A 84 0.89 -2.56 14.57
C ARG A 84 -0.35 -2.21 13.75
N TYR A 85 -0.12 -1.69 12.55
CA TYR A 85 -1.15 -1.41 11.55
C TYR A 85 -1.44 -2.67 10.74
N LEU A 86 -2.67 -3.18 10.82
CA LEU A 86 -3.09 -4.47 10.25
C LEU A 86 -4.53 -4.36 9.71
N PRO A 87 -4.92 -5.19 8.74
CA PRO A 87 -6.31 -5.29 8.34
C PRO A 87 -7.13 -5.94 9.46
N LYS A 88 -8.40 -5.56 9.58
CA LYS A 88 -9.29 -5.96 10.69
C LYS A 88 -9.32 -7.47 10.92
N LYS A 89 -9.48 -8.27 9.86
CA LYS A 89 -9.47 -9.74 9.96
C LYS A 89 -8.20 -10.29 10.62
N ALA A 90 -7.04 -9.71 10.30
CA ALA A 90 -5.77 -10.09 10.91
C ALA A 90 -5.60 -9.54 12.33
N ARG A 91 -6.27 -8.44 12.70
CA ARG A 91 -6.31 -7.95 14.09
C ARG A 91 -7.17 -8.87 14.95
N ASP A 92 -8.34 -9.23 14.45
CA ASP A 92 -9.33 -10.05 15.16
C ASP A 92 -8.86 -11.49 15.37
N SER A 93 -8.01 -12.02 14.49
CA SER A 93 -7.41 -13.36 14.68
C SER A 93 -6.31 -13.40 15.73
N LEU A 94 -5.86 -12.26 16.27
CA LEU A 94 -4.84 -12.19 17.30
C LEU A 94 -5.46 -12.04 18.69
N SER A 95 -4.96 -12.83 19.63
CA SER A 95 -5.18 -12.56 21.04
C SER A 95 -4.58 -11.20 21.43
N SER A 96 -5.06 -10.62 22.53
CA SER A 96 -4.51 -9.38 23.09
C SER A 96 -3.00 -9.49 23.36
N LYS A 97 -2.52 -10.65 23.81
CA LYS A 97 -1.10 -10.91 24.07
C LYS A 97 -0.28 -10.94 22.77
N GLU A 98 -0.78 -11.60 21.73
CA GLU A 98 -0.12 -11.62 20.42
C GLU A 98 -0.06 -10.22 19.78
N TYR A 99 -1.18 -9.47 19.80
CA TYR A 99 -1.22 -8.11 19.28
C TYR A 99 -0.25 -7.17 20.01
N SER A 100 -0.20 -7.28 21.35
CA SER A 100 0.74 -6.54 22.18
C SER A 100 2.20 -6.90 21.84
N ALA A 101 2.52 -8.19 21.69
CA ALA A 101 3.88 -8.64 21.34
C ALA A 101 4.34 -8.12 19.97
N THR A 102 3.49 -8.20 18.94
CA THR A 102 3.84 -7.67 17.61
C THR A 102 3.96 -6.14 17.63
N SER A 103 3.12 -5.43 18.38
CA SER A 103 3.21 -3.98 18.53
C SER A 103 4.47 -3.56 19.28
N ARG A 104 4.86 -4.26 20.35
CA ARG A 104 6.12 -4.03 21.08
C ARG A 104 7.33 -4.21 20.17
N LYS A 105 7.34 -5.27 19.36
CA LYS A 105 8.40 -5.48 18.36
C LYS A 105 8.49 -4.33 17.35
N LYS A 106 7.34 -3.81 16.89
CA LYS A 106 7.30 -2.64 15.99
C LYS A 106 7.94 -1.43 16.65
N LYS A 107 7.49 -1.08 17.86
CA LYS A 107 8.00 0.06 18.62
C LYS A 107 9.51 -0.04 18.84
N ALA A 108 10.01 -1.22 19.22
CA ALA A 108 11.43 -1.46 19.42
C ALA A 108 12.26 -1.32 18.13
N ASP A 109 11.75 -1.81 17.00
CA ASP A 109 12.44 -1.63 15.71
C ASP A 109 12.43 -0.17 15.25
N THR A 110 11.30 0.52 15.42
CA THR A 110 11.18 1.96 15.10
C THR A 110 12.12 2.80 15.96
N ALA A 111 12.22 2.51 17.25
CA ALA A 111 13.17 3.18 18.15
C ALA A 111 14.63 2.97 17.73
N LYS A 112 14.93 1.86 17.06
CA LYS A 112 16.25 1.57 16.46
C LYS A 112 16.44 2.19 15.07
N GLY A 113 15.57 3.10 14.65
CA GLY A 113 15.64 3.75 13.33
C GLY A 113 15.31 2.82 12.15
N LYS A 114 14.78 1.61 12.39
CA LYS A 114 14.48 0.67 11.30
C LYS A 114 13.24 1.13 10.54
N GLN A 115 13.41 1.36 9.24
CA GLN A 115 12.30 1.67 8.33
C GLN A 115 11.25 0.53 8.30
N PHE A 116 11.68 -0.73 8.41
CA PHE A 116 10.81 -1.90 8.36
C PHE A 116 10.95 -2.79 9.61
N SER A 117 9.80 -3.22 10.14
CA SER A 117 9.72 -4.13 11.29
C SER A 117 9.03 -5.43 10.91
N LYS A 118 9.77 -6.54 10.90
CA LYS A 118 9.22 -7.89 10.68
C LYS A 118 8.36 -8.31 11.87
N GLN A 119 7.19 -8.89 11.60
CA GLN A 119 6.35 -9.50 12.63
C GLN A 119 7.04 -10.75 13.21
N PRO A 120 6.83 -11.09 14.49
CA PRO A 120 7.26 -12.37 15.05
C PRO A 120 6.73 -13.54 14.21
N LYS A 121 7.57 -14.56 13.94
CA LYS A 121 7.32 -15.62 12.95
C LYS A 121 5.94 -16.29 13.12
N LYS A 122 5.58 -16.71 14.34
CA LYS A 122 4.29 -17.35 14.64
C LYS A 122 3.10 -16.43 14.33
N ILE A 123 3.20 -15.14 14.68
CA ILE A 123 2.16 -14.12 14.42
C ILE A 123 2.07 -13.82 12.92
N ALA A 124 3.22 -13.75 12.23
CA ALA A 124 3.25 -13.56 10.78
C ALA A 124 2.50 -14.67 10.05
N THR A 125 2.74 -15.94 10.41
CA THR A 125 2.02 -17.09 9.84
C THR A 125 0.52 -17.02 10.11
N LYS A 126 0.11 -16.66 11.34
CA LYS A 126 -1.30 -16.53 11.70
C LYS A 126 -2.01 -15.43 10.91
N THR A 127 -1.42 -14.24 10.87
CA THR A 127 -1.98 -13.08 10.15
C THR A 127 -1.99 -13.27 8.63
N ALA A 128 -1.07 -14.06 8.07
CA ALA A 128 -1.04 -14.36 6.63
C ALA A 128 -2.25 -15.18 6.17
N ARG A 129 -2.81 -16.05 7.02
CA ARG A 129 -4.02 -16.84 6.71
C ARG A 129 -5.30 -15.99 6.72
N SER A 130 -5.25 -14.80 7.30
CA SER A 130 -6.40 -13.91 7.46
C SER A 130 -6.44 -12.77 6.42
N ARG A 131 -5.61 -12.84 5.38
CA ARG A 131 -5.39 -11.81 4.34
C ARG A 131 -5.56 -12.37 2.94
#